data_AF-A0A2A3VLV5-F1
#
_entry.id   AF-A0A2A3VLV5-F1
#
_cell.length_a   1.000
_cell.length_b   1.000
_cell.length_c   1.000
_cell.angle_alpha   90.00
_cell.angle_beta   90.00
_cell.angle_gamma   90.00
#
_symmetry.space_group_name_H-M   'P 1'
#
loop_
_entity.id
_entity.type
_entity.pdbx_description
1 polymer ?
#
loop_
_entity_poly.entity_id
_entity_poly.type
_entity_poly.pdbx_seq_one_letter_code
_entity_poly.pdbx_strand_id
1 'polypeptide(L)' 'MALTDDQLRILRDIEHTTPISDGDTDWAVHAGYAALAEDGDIDLTQTGREALAADKR' A
#
# COMPACT_ATOMS: atom_id res chain seq x y z
N MET A 1 10.16 12.03 4.65
CA MET A 1 8.95 12.71 4.15
C MET A 1 7.75 11.88 4.60
N ALA A 2 6.69 12.51 5.10
CA ALA A 2 5.45 11.79 5.40
C ALA A 2 4.73 11.43 4.09
N LEU A 3 3.98 10.33 4.10
CA LEU A 3 3.10 9.98 2.99
C LEU A 3 1.97 11.00 2.87
N THR A 4 1.48 11.19 1.64
CA THR A 4 0.27 12.00 1.41
C THR A 4 -0.99 11.22 1.79
N ASP A 5 -2.11 11.93 1.94
CA ASP A 5 -3.41 11.30 2.21
C ASP A 5 -3.80 10.29 1.12
N ASP A 6 -3.49 10.58 -0.14
CA ASP A 6 -3.72 9.67 -1.26
C ASP A 6 -2.87 8.41 -1.16
N GLN A 7 -1.60 8.54 -0.78
CA GLN A 7 -0.71 7.40 -0.59
C GLN A 7 -1.17 6.53 0.58
N LEU A 8 -1.60 7.15 1.68
CA LEU A 8 -2.15 6.45 2.83
C LEU A 8 -3.48 5.77 2.50
N ARG A 9 -4.33 6.40 1.68
CA ARG A 9 -5.54 5.77 1.15
C ARG A 9 -5.20 4.51 0.37
N ILE A 10 -4.22 4.53 -0.54
CA ILE A 10 -3.80 3.34 -1.29
C ILE A 10 -3.35 2.22 -0.34
N LEU A 11 -2.56 2.53 0.69
CA LEU A 11 -2.13 1.51 1.65
C LEU A 11 -3.30 0.91 2.45
N ARG A 12 -4.32 1.72 2.79
CA ARG A 12 -5.56 1.23 3.42
C ARG A 12 -6.37 0.37 2.47
N ASP A 13 -6.48 0.76 1.21
CA ASP A 13 -7.21 0.01 0.20
C ASP A 13 -6.58 -1.38 0.01
N ILE A 14 -5.24 -1.47 -0.02
CA ILE A 14 -4.51 -2.75 -0.02
C ILE A 14 -4.77 -3.55 1.27
N GLU A 15 -4.67 -2.94 2.46
CA GLU A 15 -4.95 -3.61 3.76
C GLU A 15 -6.36 -4.20 3.83
N HIS A 16 -7.33 -3.57 3.15
CA HIS A 16 -8.73 -3.97 3.13
C HIS A 16 -9.11 -4.80 1.90
N THR A 17 -8.14 -5.20 1.05
CA THR A 17 -8.39 -5.91 -0.22
C THR A 17 -9.38 -5.18 -1.15
N THR A 18 -9.42 -3.84 -1.04
CA THR A 18 -10.22 -2.99 -1.92
C THR A 18 -9.52 -2.87 -3.27
N PRO A 19 -10.22 -3.05 -4.41
CA PRO A 19 -9.61 -2.86 -5.72
C PRO A 19 -9.02 -1.46 -5.90
N ILE A 20 -7.77 -1.40 -6.36
CA ILE A 20 -7.05 -0.16 -6.67
C ILE A 20 -6.72 -0.09 -8.16
N SER A 21 -6.27 1.07 -8.63
CA SER A 21 -5.84 1.20 -10.03
C SER A 21 -4.47 0.56 -10.28
N ASP A 22 -4.16 0.27 -11.54
CA ASP A 22 -2.83 -0.21 -11.93
C ASP A 22 -1.73 0.80 -11.55
N GLY A 23 -2.01 2.09 -11.65
CA GLY A 23 -1.05 3.14 -11.26
C GLY A 23 -0.80 3.18 -9.75
N ASP A 24 -1.82 2.93 -8.94
CA ASP A 24 -1.67 2.81 -7.48
C ASP A 24 -0.86 1.56 -7.11
N THR A 25 -1.11 0.46 -7.82
CA THR A 25 -0.37 -0.80 -7.70
C THR A 25 1.11 -0.60 -8.01
N ASP A 26 1.41 -0.04 -9.18
CA ASP A 26 2.77 0.26 -9.62
C ASP A 26 3.48 1.15 -8.61
N TRP A 27 2.84 2.23 -8.16
CA TRP A 27 3.42 3.11 -7.15
C TRP A 27 3.74 2.37 -5.84
N ALA A 28 2.80 1.60 -5.30
CA ALA A 28 2.97 0.93 -4.00
C ALA A 28 4.09 -0.12 -4.05
N VAL A 29 4.20 -0.85 -5.16
CA VAL A 29 5.27 -1.83 -5.41
C VAL A 29 6.62 -1.13 -5.61
N HIS A 30 6.70 -0.12 -6.50
CA HIS A 30 7.94 0.61 -6.76
C HIS A 30 8.47 1.36 -5.53
N ALA A 31 7.58 1.86 -4.67
CA ALA A 31 7.95 2.51 -3.42
C ALA A 31 8.32 1.52 -2.30
N GLY A 32 8.13 0.21 -2.51
CA GLY A 32 8.44 -0.84 -1.53
C GLY A 32 7.44 -0.98 -0.39
N TYR A 33 6.25 -0.39 -0.52
CA TYR A 33 5.18 -0.49 0.47
C TYR A 33 4.28 -1.71 0.26
N ALA A 34 4.24 -2.25 -0.95
CA ALA A 34 3.48 -3.44 -1.29
C ALA A 34 4.27 -4.39 -2.18
N ALA A 35 3.79 -5.63 -2.31
CA ALA A 35 4.31 -6.64 -3.21
C ALA A 35 3.15 -7.44 -3.82
N LEU A 36 3.34 -7.91 -5.05
CA LEU A 36 2.44 -8.88 -5.67
C LEU A 36 2.68 -10.27 -5.05
N ALA A 37 1.62 -10.90 -4.58
CA ALA A 37 1.60 -12.28 -4.13
C ALA A 37 1.57 -13.24 -5.33
N GLU A 38 1.83 -14.53 -5.08
CA GLU A 38 1.92 -15.55 -6.14
C GLU A 38 0.59 -15.80 -6.86
N ASP A 39 -0.53 -15.51 -6.21
CA ASP A 39 -1.89 -15.60 -6.75
C ASP A 39 -2.30 -14.36 -7.56
N GLY A 40 -1.46 -13.32 -7.59
CA GLY A 40 -1.70 -12.08 -8.30
C GLY A 40 -2.38 -11.00 -7.45
N ASP A 41 -2.66 -11.27 -6.18
CA ASP A 41 -3.12 -10.24 -5.25
C ASP A 41 -1.97 -9.31 -4.83
N ILE A 42 -2.30 -8.16 -4.25
CA ILE A 42 -1.34 -7.21 -3.72
C ILE A 42 -1.43 -7.17 -2.20
N ASP A 43 -0.30 -7.32 -1.54
CA ASP A 43 -0.19 -7.28 -0.09
C ASP A 43 0.76 -6.17 0.37
N LEU A 44 0.49 -5.60 1.55
CA LEU A 44 1.44 -4.69 2.19
C LEU A 44 2.72 -5.42 2.59
N THR A 45 3.87 -4.79 2.34
CA THR A 45 5.14 -5.19 2.94
C THR A 45 5.16 -4.82 4.42
N GLN A 46 6.21 -5.23 5.15
CA GLN A 46 6.41 -4.76 6.51
C GLN A 46 6.50 -3.23 6.58
N THR A 47 7.23 -2.61 5.65
CA THR A 47 7.34 -1.15 5.53
C THR A 47 5.98 -0.49 5.28
N GLY A 48 5.14 -1.07 4.43
CA GLY A 48 3.78 -0.57 4.18
C GLY A 48 2.91 -0.58 5.43
N ARG A 49 2.94 -1.69 6.19
CA ARG A 49 2.20 -1.79 7.47
C ARG A 49 2.68 -0.78 8.50
N GLU A 50 4.00 -0.57 8.60
CA GLU A 50 4.57 0.41 9.52
C GLU A 50 4.20 1.85 9.14
N ALA A 51 4.25 2.17 7.85
CA ALA A 51 3.85 3.48 7.33
C ALA A 51 2.36 3.76 7.62
N LEU A 52 1.50 2.75 7.41
CA LEU A 52 0.08 2.86 7.70
C LEU A 52 -0.22 2.95 9.21
N ALA A 53 0.53 2.23 10.05
CA ALA A 53 0.38 2.30 11.50
C ALA A 53 0.85 3.63 12.08
N ALA A 54 1.82 4.31 11.44
CA ALA A 54 2.29 5.63 11.86
C ALA A 54 1.27 6.75 11.61
N ASP A 55 0.38 6.58 10.63
CA ASP A 55 -0.74 7.49 10.34
C ASP A 55 -1.88 7.40 11.37
N LYS A 56 -2.10 6.21 11.94
CA LYS A 56 -3.17 5.95 12.92
C LYS A 56 -2.88 6.54 14.33
N ARG A 57 -1.86 7.39 14.49
CA ARG A 57 -1.35 7.91 15.78
C ARG A 57 -1.71 9.36 16.07
#